data_AF-W7EB52-F1
#
_entry.id   AF-W7EB52-F1
#
_cell.length_a   1.000
_cell.length_b   1.000
_cell.length_c   1.000
_cell.angle_alpha   90.00
_cell.angle_beta   90.00
_cell.angle_gamma   90.00
#
_symmetry.space_group_name_H-M   'P 1'
#
loop_
_entity.id
_entity.type
_entity.pdbx_description
1 polymer ?
#
loop_
_entity_poly.entity_id
_entity_poly.type
_entity_poly.pdbx_seq_one_letter_code
_entity_poly.pdbx_strand_id
1 'polypeptide(L)'
;MRLSLFLSASAAFLLATATSNEGSLSEAIKGLAKGNGVQVLGYDGVLRSLNLERTKVIDYIQLDKDQVAEYVKTRLDESVREHFTGVDGTTVISKEQLLAVPDFIQPYVPKPQTSKPGKEVSPLLEKRACNDHACDGNEDCWELNCDDCVWRSQYCGGGSWGCINYYRCSEIY
;
A
#
# COMPACT_ATOMS: atom_id res chain seq x y z
N MET A 1 65.04 3.45 40.94
CA MET A 1 63.57 3.36 40.73
C MET A 1 63.33 3.05 39.26
N ARG A 2 62.77 1.88 38.94
CA ARG A 2 62.38 1.49 37.56
C ARG A 2 60.88 1.74 37.41
N LEU A 3 60.52 2.54 36.42
CA LEU A 3 59.15 2.97 36.13
C LEU A 3 58.53 1.99 35.12
N SER A 4 57.53 1.23 35.54
CA SER A 4 56.79 0.31 34.66
C SER A 4 55.59 1.03 34.06
N LEU A 5 55.62 1.25 32.74
CA LEU A 5 54.48 1.76 31.96
C LEU A 5 53.58 0.58 31.56
N PHE A 6 52.36 0.55 32.08
CA PHE A 6 51.30 -0.33 31.61
C PHE A 6 50.60 0.33 30.41
N LEU A 7 50.76 -0.25 29.21
CA LEU A 7 49.95 0.11 28.04
C LEU A 7 48.58 -0.57 28.17
N SER A 8 47.53 0.22 28.37
CA SER A 8 46.14 -0.21 28.26
C SER A 8 45.72 -0.16 26.78
N ALA A 9 45.48 -1.32 26.17
CA ALA A 9 44.91 -1.40 24.83
C ALA A 9 43.37 -1.28 24.91
N SER A 10 42.85 -0.13 24.49
CA SER A 10 41.40 0.07 24.34
C SER A 10 40.91 -0.63 23.07
N ALA A 11 40.14 -1.72 23.22
CA ALA A 11 39.43 -2.32 22.11
C ALA A 11 38.24 -1.42 21.73
N ALA A 12 38.33 -0.73 20.60
CA ALA A 12 37.21 0.00 20.03
C ALA A 12 36.21 -1.01 19.42
N PHE A 13 35.06 -1.17 20.06
CA PHE A 13 33.91 -1.84 19.45
C PHE A 13 33.37 -0.94 18.33
N LEU A 14 33.65 -1.31 17.08
CA LEU A 14 32.98 -0.73 15.92
C LEU A 14 31.54 -1.24 15.90
N LEU A 15 30.61 -0.42 16.39
CA LEU A 15 29.19 -0.57 16.08
C LEU A 15 29.03 -0.36 14.57
N ALA A 16 28.85 -1.44 13.82
CA ALA A 16 28.34 -1.35 12.47
C ALA A 16 26.90 -0.83 12.55
N THR A 17 26.71 0.46 12.37
CA THR A 17 25.41 1.03 12.03
C THR A 17 25.01 0.40 10.71
N ALA A 18 24.04 -0.52 10.76
CA ALA A 18 23.34 -0.98 9.57
C ALA A 18 22.73 0.26 8.91
N THR A 19 23.34 0.73 7.84
CA THR A 19 22.74 1.74 6.98
C THR A 19 21.68 0.97 6.21
N SER A 20 20.43 1.01 6.65
CA SER A 20 19.30 0.50 5.89
C SER A 20 19.23 1.33 4.62
N ASN A 21 19.84 0.82 3.56
CA ASN A 21 19.62 1.32 2.20
C ASN A 21 18.41 0.56 1.64
N GLU A 22 17.31 0.53 2.42
CA GLU A 22 16.01 0.08 1.95
C GLU A 22 15.39 1.25 1.19
N GLY A 23 15.01 1.01 -0.06
CA GLY A 23 14.42 2.05 -0.91
C GLY A 23 13.15 2.58 -0.25
N SER A 24 12.90 3.89 -0.38
CA SER A 24 11.71 4.48 0.24
C SER A 24 10.44 3.79 -0.28
N LEU A 25 9.40 3.64 0.56
CA LEU A 25 8.11 3.10 0.11
C LEU A 25 7.60 3.83 -1.14
N SER A 26 7.80 5.15 -1.18
CA SER A 26 7.41 5.99 -2.31
C SER A 26 8.12 5.61 -3.62
N GLU A 27 9.36 5.15 -3.56
CA GLU A 27 10.12 4.69 -4.73
C GLU A 27 9.73 3.27 -5.11
N ALA A 28 9.53 2.39 -4.13
CA ALA A 28 9.05 1.04 -4.37
C ALA A 28 7.75 1.08 -5.19
N ILE A 29 6.74 1.80 -4.71
CA ILE A 29 5.39 1.77 -5.32
C ILE A 29 5.26 2.54 -6.64
N LYS A 30 6.23 3.40 -7.01
CA LYS A 30 6.20 4.15 -8.29
C LYS A 30 6.15 3.25 -9.51
N GLY A 31 6.69 2.03 -9.41
CA GLY A 31 6.75 1.07 -10.50
C GLY A 31 5.44 0.32 -10.75
N LEU A 32 4.45 0.41 -9.85
CA LEU A 32 3.23 -0.38 -9.95
C LEU A 32 2.35 0.14 -11.08
N ALA A 33 2.08 -0.68 -12.09
CA ALA A 33 1.13 -0.38 -13.13
C ALA A 33 -0.28 -0.24 -12.53
N LYS A 34 -0.88 0.93 -12.78
CA LYS A 34 -2.27 1.20 -12.41
C LYS A 34 -3.18 0.80 -13.56
N GLY A 35 -3.84 -0.35 -13.45
CA GLY A 35 -4.94 -0.70 -14.35
C GLY A 35 -6.24 -0.02 -13.94
N ASN A 36 -7.32 -0.34 -14.63
CA ASN A 36 -8.66 0.16 -14.32
C ASN A 36 -9.35 -0.57 -13.15
N GLY A 37 -8.73 -1.62 -12.59
CA GLY A 37 -9.27 -2.35 -11.44
C GLY A 37 -8.93 -1.69 -10.11
N VAL A 38 -8.38 -2.46 -9.18
CA VAL A 38 -8.19 -2.05 -7.78
C VAL A 38 -6.80 -2.39 -7.28
N GLN A 39 -6.34 -1.68 -6.25
CA GLN A 39 -5.09 -2.01 -5.55
C GLN A 39 -5.37 -2.66 -4.18
N VAL A 40 -4.55 -3.64 -3.81
CA VAL A 40 -4.68 -4.37 -2.56
C VAL A 40 -3.32 -4.80 -2.01
N LEU A 41 -3.08 -4.58 -0.72
CA LEU A 41 -1.98 -5.20 0.00
C LEU A 41 -2.44 -6.57 0.52
N GLY A 42 -1.81 -7.65 0.05
CA GLY A 42 -2.06 -8.99 0.60
C GLY A 42 -1.45 -9.14 1.99
N TYR A 43 -2.00 -10.05 2.81
CA TYR A 43 -1.43 -10.39 4.12
C TYR A 43 -0.02 -11.00 4.05
N ASP A 44 0.45 -11.29 2.85
CA ASP A 44 1.79 -11.74 2.54
C ASP A 44 2.78 -10.58 2.27
N GLY A 45 2.34 -9.32 2.35
CA GLY A 45 3.19 -8.14 2.16
C GLY A 45 3.39 -7.74 0.70
N VAL A 46 2.67 -8.37 -0.23
CA VAL A 46 2.77 -8.06 -1.67
C VAL A 46 1.61 -7.15 -2.07
N LEU A 47 1.96 -5.96 -2.55
CA LEU A 47 1.03 -4.98 -3.10
C LEU A 47 0.69 -5.37 -4.53
N ARG A 48 -0.60 -5.53 -4.84
CA ARG A 48 -1.09 -6.00 -6.14
C ARG A 48 -2.03 -5.00 -6.76
N SER A 49 -1.90 -4.83 -8.07
CA SER A 49 -2.85 -4.17 -8.93
C SER A 49 -3.67 -5.25 -9.64
N LEU A 50 -4.99 -5.18 -9.58
CA LEU A 50 -5.90 -6.16 -10.18
C LEU A 50 -6.59 -5.60 -11.42
N ASN A 51 -7.06 -6.48 -12.31
CA ASN A 51 -7.98 -6.09 -13.37
C ASN A 51 -9.35 -5.67 -12.81
N LEU A 52 -10.19 -5.05 -13.64
CA LEU A 52 -11.53 -4.60 -13.26
C LEU A 52 -12.39 -5.73 -12.68
N GLU A 53 -12.33 -6.93 -13.26
CA GLU A 53 -13.07 -8.09 -12.75
C GLU A 53 -12.52 -8.65 -11.43
N ARG A 54 -11.37 -8.17 -10.94
CA ARG A 54 -10.69 -8.63 -9.71
C ARG A 54 -10.38 -10.13 -9.72
N THR A 55 -10.16 -10.69 -10.90
CA THR A 55 -9.88 -12.12 -11.10
C THR A 55 -8.41 -12.39 -11.45
N LYS A 56 -7.64 -11.34 -11.74
CA LYS A 56 -6.25 -11.44 -12.18
C LYS A 56 -5.42 -10.29 -11.62
N VAL A 57 -4.22 -10.62 -11.17
CA VAL A 57 -3.16 -9.64 -10.89
C VAL A 57 -2.57 -9.17 -12.22
N ILE A 58 -2.55 -7.87 -12.45
CA ILE A 58 -1.96 -7.25 -13.64
C ILE A 58 -0.53 -6.78 -13.39
N ASP A 59 -0.22 -6.41 -12.14
CA ASP A 59 1.12 -6.07 -11.68
C ASP A 59 1.22 -6.21 -10.17
N TYR A 60 2.45 -6.35 -9.65
CA TYR A 60 2.70 -6.50 -8.23
C TYR A 60 4.06 -5.94 -7.83
N ILE A 61 4.16 -5.57 -6.54
CA ILE A 61 5.42 -5.22 -5.89
C ILE A 61 5.50 -5.96 -4.57
N GLN A 62 6.64 -6.57 -4.34
CA GLN A 62 7.02 -7.14 -3.06
C GLN A 62 7.57 -6.00 -2.20
N LEU A 63 6.89 -5.69 -1.10
CA LEU A 63 7.37 -4.71 -0.15
C LEU A 63 8.22 -5.41 0.90
N ASP A 64 9.37 -4.85 1.24
CA ASP A 64 10.14 -5.32 2.40
C ASP A 64 9.42 -5.00 3.71
N LYS A 65 9.96 -5.51 4.82
CA LYS A 65 9.34 -5.37 6.13
C LYS A 65 9.11 -3.92 6.55
N ASP A 66 10.08 -3.03 6.30
CA ASP A 66 9.96 -1.63 6.71
C ASP A 66 8.98 -0.88 5.79
N GLN A 67 8.97 -1.19 4.50
CA GLN A 67 7.99 -0.69 3.54
C GLN A 67 6.56 -1.16 3.86
N VAL A 68 6.37 -2.41 4.26
CA VAL A 68 5.06 -2.91 4.74
C VAL A 68 4.65 -2.13 5.99
N ALA A 69 5.55 -1.97 6.96
CA ALA A 69 5.25 -1.22 8.18
C ALA A 69 4.88 0.25 7.88
N GLU A 70 5.60 0.90 6.97
CA GLU A 70 5.31 2.26 6.51
C GLU A 70 3.96 2.31 5.78
N TYR A 71 3.70 1.37 4.86
CA TYR A 71 2.45 1.31 4.10
C TYR A 71 1.26 1.15 5.04
N VAL A 72 1.34 0.20 5.97
CA VAL A 72 0.29 -0.10 6.94
C VAL A 72 0.04 1.10 7.86
N LYS A 73 1.10 1.75 8.34
CA LYS A 73 1.00 2.93 9.21
C LYS A 73 0.37 4.13 8.50
N THR A 74 0.68 4.33 7.22
CA THR A 74 0.28 5.55 6.48
C THR A 74 -1.00 5.37 5.67
N ARG A 75 -1.36 4.13 5.32
CA ARG A 75 -2.46 3.83 4.40
C ARG A 75 -3.58 3.03 5.04
N LEU A 76 -3.29 2.16 6.00
CA LEU A 76 -4.27 1.22 6.54
C LEU A 76 -4.87 1.67 7.87
N ASP A 77 -6.11 1.26 8.08
CA ASP A 77 -6.87 1.43 9.32
C ASP A 77 -6.16 0.70 10.48
N GLU A 78 -6.24 1.27 11.68
CA GLU A 78 -5.56 0.71 12.86
C GLU A 78 -5.99 -0.73 13.18
N SER A 79 -7.27 -1.05 12.95
CA SER A 79 -7.86 -2.35 13.28
C SER A 79 -7.26 -3.53 12.52
N VAL A 80 -6.64 -3.29 11.35
CA VAL A 80 -6.05 -4.36 10.54
C VAL A 80 -4.54 -4.43 10.62
N ARG A 81 -3.88 -3.48 11.31
CA ARG A 81 -2.42 -3.35 11.31
C ARG A 81 -1.72 -4.55 11.95
N GLU A 82 -2.34 -5.16 12.96
CA GLU A 82 -1.78 -6.30 13.67
C GLU A 82 -1.47 -7.48 12.74
N HIS A 83 -2.28 -7.67 11.69
CA HIS A 83 -2.09 -8.72 10.69
C HIS A 83 -0.80 -8.58 9.88
N PHE A 84 -0.19 -7.40 9.86
CA PHE A 84 1.01 -7.10 9.10
C PHE A 84 2.28 -7.02 9.96
N THR A 85 2.19 -7.36 11.25
CA THR A 85 3.33 -7.30 12.16
C THR A 85 4.42 -8.28 11.74
N GLY A 86 5.55 -7.75 11.27
CA GLY A 86 6.69 -8.55 10.84
C GLY A 86 6.53 -9.22 9.47
N VAL A 87 5.50 -8.86 8.71
CA VAL A 87 5.29 -9.33 7.34
C VAL A 87 6.34 -8.73 6.42
N ASP A 88 6.88 -9.54 5.53
CA ASP A 88 7.91 -9.17 4.55
C ASP A 88 7.57 -9.84 3.20
N GLY A 89 7.11 -9.03 2.25
CA GLY A 89 6.70 -9.47 0.92
C GLY A 89 7.87 -9.93 0.04
N THR A 90 9.11 -9.55 0.36
CA THR A 90 10.30 -10.00 -0.39
C THR A 90 10.55 -11.50 -0.21
N THR A 91 9.97 -12.10 0.82
CA THR A 91 10.03 -13.55 1.07
C THR A 91 9.11 -14.37 0.15
N VAL A 92 8.16 -13.73 -0.53
CA VAL A 92 7.21 -14.38 -1.46
C VAL A 92 7.86 -14.54 -2.84
N ILE A 93 8.49 -15.69 -3.08
CA ILE A 93 9.25 -15.93 -4.32
C ILE A 93 8.50 -16.74 -5.39
N SER A 94 7.42 -17.43 -5.02
CA SER A 94 6.63 -18.22 -5.98
C SER A 94 5.87 -17.29 -6.91
N LYS A 95 6.05 -17.49 -8.21
CA LYS A 95 5.30 -16.75 -9.23
C LYS A 95 3.79 -16.95 -9.09
N GLU A 96 3.37 -18.15 -8.72
CA GLU A 96 1.98 -18.50 -8.47
C GLU A 96 1.42 -17.69 -7.30
N GLN A 97 2.18 -17.53 -6.21
CA GLN A 97 1.77 -16.70 -5.07
C GLN A 97 1.75 -15.20 -5.44
N LEU A 98 2.76 -14.71 -6.17
CA LEU A 98 2.82 -13.31 -6.59
C LEU A 98 1.62 -12.91 -7.46
N LEU A 99 1.16 -13.82 -8.34
CA LEU A 99 0.02 -13.61 -9.23
C LEU A 99 -1.32 -14.06 -8.66
N ALA A 100 -1.37 -14.56 -7.42
CA ALA A 100 -2.61 -14.95 -6.77
C ALA A 100 -3.41 -13.71 -6.33
N VAL A 101 -4.71 -13.71 -6.64
CA VAL A 101 -5.64 -12.75 -6.05
C VAL A 101 -5.88 -13.17 -4.58
N PRO A 102 -5.74 -12.26 -3.60
CA PRO A 102 -5.97 -12.61 -2.20
C PRO A 102 -7.40 -13.13 -1.95
N ASP A 103 -7.54 -14.18 -1.15
CA ASP A 103 -8.81 -14.90 -0.96
C ASP A 103 -9.96 -14.04 -0.39
N PHE A 104 -9.63 -12.94 0.29
CA PHE A 104 -10.61 -12.00 0.82
C PHE A 104 -11.20 -11.07 -0.27
N ILE A 105 -10.65 -11.10 -1.48
CA ILE A 105 -11.13 -10.31 -2.62
C ILE A 105 -12.17 -11.12 -3.41
N GLN A 106 -13.39 -10.58 -3.47
CA GLN A 106 -14.45 -11.16 -4.28
C GLN A 106 -14.36 -10.67 -5.74
N PRO A 107 -14.57 -11.56 -6.72
CA PRO A 107 -14.69 -11.17 -8.13
C PRO A 107 -15.78 -10.10 -8.33
N TYR A 108 -15.52 -9.20 -9.27
CA TYR A 108 -16.46 -8.16 -9.68
C TYR A 108 -16.97 -8.43 -11.09
N VAL A 109 -18.26 -8.20 -11.30
CA VAL A 109 -18.88 -8.24 -12.63
C VAL A 109 -19.13 -6.79 -13.05
N PRO A 110 -18.37 -6.25 -14.02
CA PRO A 110 -18.54 -4.89 -14.48
C PRO A 110 -19.95 -4.66 -14.99
N LYS A 111 -20.60 -3.63 -14.45
CA LYS A 111 -21.83 -3.13 -15.05
C LYS A 111 -21.47 -2.41 -16.36
N PRO A 112 -22.28 -2.54 -17.42
CA PRO A 112 -22.08 -1.76 -18.64
C PRO A 112 -22.02 -0.27 -18.28
N GLN A 113 -20.89 0.39 -18.57
CA GLN A 113 -20.74 1.82 -18.36
C GLN A 113 -21.71 2.54 -19.31
N THR A 114 -22.84 3.01 -18.81
CA THR A 114 -23.67 4.01 -19.51
C THR A 114 -23.04 5.37 -19.25
N SER A 115 -21.93 5.65 -19.91
CA SER A 115 -21.19 6.92 -19.78
C SER A 115 -22.13 8.10 -20.03
N LYS A 116 -22.38 8.92 -18.99
CA LYS A 116 -22.76 10.32 -19.18
C LYS A 116 -21.48 11.15 -19.08
N PRO A 117 -21.25 12.13 -19.97
CA PRO A 117 -20.09 13.02 -19.87
C PRO A 117 -20.05 13.67 -18.49
N GLY A 118 -18.87 13.65 -17.87
CA GLY A 118 -18.59 14.12 -16.52
C GLY A 118 -19.21 15.48 -16.25
N LYS A 119 -19.94 15.56 -15.15
CA LYS A 119 -20.43 16.83 -14.62
C LYS A 119 -19.21 17.57 -14.08
N GLU A 120 -18.94 18.77 -14.58
CA GLU A 120 -17.86 19.64 -14.11
C GLU A 120 -17.91 19.77 -12.58
N VAL A 121 -16.99 19.10 -11.89
CA VAL A 121 -16.94 19.07 -10.42
C VAL A 121 -16.18 20.31 -9.96
N SER A 122 -16.73 21.07 -9.01
CA SER A 122 -16.09 22.31 -8.57
C SER A 122 -14.77 22.02 -7.82
N PRO A 123 -13.74 22.88 -7.96
CA PRO A 123 -12.42 22.67 -7.32
C PRO A 123 -12.45 22.62 -5.78
N LEU A 124 -13.55 23.04 -5.16
CA LEU A 124 -13.73 23.03 -3.70
C LEU A 124 -14.35 21.73 -3.17
N LEU A 125 -14.98 20.91 -4.03
CA LEU A 125 -15.41 19.55 -3.69
C LEU A 125 -14.29 18.51 -3.86
N GLU A 126 -13.29 18.83 -4.69
CA GLU A 126 -12.21 17.96 -5.17
C GLU A 126 -11.38 17.26 -4.08
N LYS A 127 -11.26 17.82 -2.87
CA LYS A 127 -10.37 17.28 -1.81
C LYS A 127 -11.07 16.58 -0.65
N ARG A 128 -12.37 16.78 -0.46
CA ARG A 128 -13.14 16.16 0.65
C ARG A 128 -13.96 14.95 0.18
N ALA A 129 -14.12 14.78 -1.13
CA ALA A 129 -15.01 13.80 -1.72
C ALA A 129 -14.46 12.37 -1.79
N CYS A 130 -13.14 12.16 -1.98
CA CYS A 130 -12.59 10.84 -2.31
C CYS A 130 -13.00 9.73 -1.34
N ASN A 131 -12.77 9.92 -0.04
CA ASN A 131 -12.97 8.87 0.96
C ASN A 131 -14.44 8.49 1.17
N ASP A 132 -15.40 9.29 0.69
CA ASP A 132 -16.83 8.99 0.77
C ASP A 132 -17.36 8.35 -0.53
N HIS A 133 -16.62 8.36 -1.64
CA HIS A 133 -17.06 7.80 -2.91
C HIS A 133 -16.77 6.31 -3.05
N ALA A 134 -17.83 5.51 -3.22
CA ALA A 134 -17.69 4.11 -3.58
C ALA A 134 -17.15 4.01 -5.02
N CYS A 135 -16.36 2.97 -5.29
CA CYS A 135 -15.80 2.70 -6.60
C CYS A 135 -15.88 1.22 -6.92
N ASP A 136 -15.96 0.91 -8.20
CA ASP A 136 -15.83 -0.44 -8.72
C ASP A 136 -14.44 -0.65 -9.35
N GLY A 137 -13.84 0.41 -9.87
CA GLY A 137 -12.46 0.44 -10.35
C GLY A 137 -11.80 1.82 -10.23
N ASN A 138 -10.51 1.90 -10.57
CA ASN A 138 -9.72 3.11 -10.45
C ASN A 138 -10.25 4.26 -11.32
N GLU A 139 -10.89 3.97 -12.46
CA GLU A 139 -11.49 4.99 -13.34
C GLU A 139 -12.54 5.85 -12.60
N ASP A 140 -13.36 5.23 -11.74
CA ASP A 140 -14.36 5.95 -10.94
C ASP A 140 -13.71 7.01 -10.03
N CYS A 141 -12.48 6.73 -9.58
CA CYS A 141 -11.72 7.60 -8.70
C CYS A 141 -10.96 8.69 -9.47
N TRP A 142 -10.45 8.36 -10.65
CA TRP A 142 -9.76 9.34 -11.50
C TRP A 142 -10.70 10.42 -12.04
N GLU A 143 -11.98 10.08 -12.30
CA GLU A 143 -13.02 11.07 -12.63
C GLU A 143 -13.23 12.10 -11.51
N LEU A 144 -12.88 11.75 -10.27
CA LEU A 144 -13.00 12.58 -9.08
C LEU A 144 -11.66 13.21 -8.64
N ASN A 145 -10.60 13.06 -9.44
CA ASN A 145 -9.23 13.47 -9.11
C ASN A 145 -8.70 12.83 -7.80
N CYS A 146 -9.13 11.59 -7.54
CA CYS A 146 -8.66 10.75 -6.44
C CYS A 146 -7.55 9.80 -6.91
N ASP A 147 -6.80 9.23 -5.96
CA ASP A 147 -5.60 8.45 -6.29
C ASP A 147 -5.96 7.08 -6.88
N ASP A 148 -6.72 6.28 -6.12
CA ASP A 148 -6.99 4.87 -6.42
C ASP A 148 -8.31 4.39 -5.78
N CYS A 149 -8.84 3.30 -6.33
CA CYS A 149 -9.91 2.49 -5.75
C CYS A 149 -9.31 1.36 -4.90
N VAL A 150 -9.63 1.35 -3.61
CA VAL A 150 -9.09 0.38 -2.64
C VAL A 150 -10.19 -0.26 -1.80
N TRP A 151 -9.84 -1.36 -1.14
CA TRP A 151 -10.76 -2.07 -0.26
C TRP A 151 -10.84 -1.36 1.10
N ARG A 152 -11.91 -0.59 1.36
CA ARG A 152 -12.00 0.27 2.56
C ARG A 152 -11.84 -0.47 3.87
N SER A 153 -12.15 -1.77 3.93
CA SER A 153 -11.98 -2.54 5.17
C SER A 153 -10.52 -2.56 5.63
N GLN A 154 -9.57 -2.43 4.70
CA GLN A 154 -8.16 -2.28 5.03
C GLN A 154 -7.77 -0.83 5.36
N TYR A 155 -8.45 0.18 4.81
CA TYR A 155 -7.96 1.57 4.81
C TYR A 155 -8.70 2.51 5.77
N CYS A 156 -10.02 2.37 5.92
CA CYS A 156 -10.85 3.34 6.64
C CYS A 156 -12.04 2.68 7.37
N GLY A 157 -12.04 1.34 7.52
CA GLY A 157 -13.15 0.56 8.09
C GLY A 157 -14.34 0.35 7.15
N GLY A 158 -15.06 -0.76 7.30
CA GLY A 158 -16.25 -1.11 6.50
C GLY A 158 -15.99 -2.02 5.28
N GLY A 159 -16.98 -2.81 4.88
CA GLY A 159 -16.82 -3.89 3.88
C GLY A 159 -17.11 -3.51 2.43
N SER A 160 -16.57 -2.39 1.94
CA SER A 160 -16.80 -1.92 0.56
C SER A 160 -15.56 -1.32 -0.10
N TRP A 161 -15.61 -1.18 -1.43
CA TRP A 161 -14.58 -0.49 -2.22
C TRP A 161 -14.79 1.03 -2.17
N GLY A 162 -13.70 1.79 -2.13
CA GLY A 162 -13.75 3.24 -2.02
C GLY A 162 -12.58 3.94 -2.67
N CYS A 163 -12.85 5.12 -3.22
CA CYS A 163 -11.80 6.03 -3.63
C CYS A 163 -11.06 6.53 -2.41
N ILE A 164 -9.76 6.72 -2.55
CA ILE A 164 -8.93 7.30 -1.52
C ILE A 164 -8.11 8.47 -2.05
N ASN A 165 -7.77 9.34 -1.12
CA ASN A 165 -6.64 10.23 -1.26
C ASN A 165 -5.65 9.92 -0.13
N TYR A 166 -4.40 9.60 -0.49
CA TYR A 166 -3.42 9.02 0.43
C TYR A 166 -3.03 9.92 1.62
N TYR A 167 -3.52 11.16 1.65
CA TYR A 167 -3.31 12.12 2.72
C TYR A 167 -4.42 12.18 3.79
N ARG A 168 -5.53 11.42 3.70
CA ARG A 168 -6.72 11.69 4.54
C ARG A 168 -7.40 10.57 5.35
N CYS A 169 -7.11 9.28 5.18
CA CYS A 169 -7.78 8.30 6.06
C CYS A 169 -7.32 8.38 7.53
N SER A 170 -6.19 9.04 7.82
CA SER A 170 -5.71 9.30 9.19
C SER A 170 -6.37 10.49 9.91
N GLU A 171 -7.30 11.21 9.28
CA GLU A 171 -7.91 12.45 9.84
C GLU A 171 -9.45 12.37 9.99
N ILE A 172 -10.05 11.17 9.92
CA ILE A 172 -11.52 10.98 9.98
C ILE A 172 -12.03 10.79 11.43
N TYR A 173 -11.16 10.86 12.44
CA TYR A 173 -11.56 10.89 13.86
C TYR A 173 -10.93 12.07 14.60
#